data_AF-A0A7W1RY37-F1
#
_entry.id   AF-A0A7W1RY37-F1
#
_cell.length_a   1.000
_cell.length_b   1.000
_cell.length_c   1.000
_cell.angle_alpha   90.00
_cell.angle_beta   90.00
_cell.angle_gamma   90.00
#
_symmetry.space_group_name_H-M   'P 1'
#
loop_
_entity.id
_entity.type
_entity.pdbx_description
1 polymer ?
#
loop_
_entity_poly.entity_id
_entity_poly.type
_entity_poly.pdbx_seq_one_letter_code
_entity_poly.pdbx_strand_id
1 'polypeptide(L)' 'MNTRDLEKLARSLAAQKLEIEYIRHYLQESYQVDAKTVDYVFDRIGLGKKKGKGVGSLSKARPTIGRR' A
#
# COMPACT_ATOMS: atom_id res chain seq x y z
N MET A 1 -14.67 9.20 7.09
CA MET A 1 -13.45 8.67 6.43
C MET A 1 -13.83 7.41 5.69
N ASN A 2 -13.70 7.38 4.37
CA ASN A 2 -14.12 6.22 3.56
C ASN A 2 -12.99 5.20 3.50
N THR A 3 -13.31 3.92 3.71
CA THR A 3 -12.37 2.78 3.71
C THR A 3 -11.53 2.70 2.42
N ARG A 4 -12.11 3.18 1.31
CA ARG A 4 -11.52 3.21 -0.02
C ARG A 4 -10.35 4.21 -0.14
N ASP A 5 -10.37 5.29 0.65
CA ASP A 5 -9.27 6.25 0.72
C ASP A 5 -8.12 5.73 1.57
N LEU A 6 -8.42 5.04 2.69
CA LEU A 6 -7.42 4.34 3.49
C LEU A 6 -6.68 3.27 2.66
N GLU A 7 -7.40 2.52 1.82
CA GLU A 7 -6.79 1.54 0.91
C GLU A 7 -5.80 2.20 -0.07
N LYS A 8 -6.16 3.34 -0.67
CA LYS A 8 -5.28 4.08 -1.58
C LYS A 8 -4.05 4.63 -0.87
N LEU A 9 -4.25 5.16 0.34
CA LEU A 9 -3.20 5.79 1.13
C LEU A 9 -2.18 4.74 1.61
N ALA A 10 -2.65 3.64 2.19
CA ALA A 10 -1.81 2.52 2.59
C ALA A 10 -1.05 1.92 1.39
N ARG A 11 -1.68 1.82 0.22
CA ARG A 11 -1.02 1.35 -1.01
C ARG A 11 0.05 2.32 -1.51
N SER A 12 -0.16 3.63 -1.37
CA SER A 12 0.81 4.66 -1.75
C SER A 12 2.01 4.70 -0.79
N LEU A 13 1.78 4.57 0.51
CA LEU A 13 2.82 4.46 1.53
C LEU A 13 3.67 3.19 1.34
N ALA A 14 3.02 2.07 1.00
CA ALA A 14 3.73 0.84 0.67
C ALA A 14 4.55 0.95 -0.62
N ALA A 15 4.08 1.71 -1.62
CA ALA A 15 4.85 2.00 -2.82
C ALA A 15 6.11 2.83 -2.53
N GLN A 16 6.10 3.64 -1.47
CA GLN A 16 7.27 4.35 -0.95
C GLN A 16 8.25 3.44 -0.19
N LYS A 17 8.00 2.12 -0.13
CA LYS A 17 8.81 1.12 0.59
C LYS A 17 8.96 1.42 2.09
N LEU A 18 7.96 2.05 2.68
CA LEU A 18 7.90 2.23 4.13
C LEU A 18 7.66 0.87 4.82
N GLU A 19 8.20 0.72 6.02
CA GLU A 19 7.99 -0.50 6.81
C GLU A 19 6.52 -0.62 7.24
N ILE A 20 6.03 -1.85 7.30
CA ILE A 20 4.63 -2.14 7.63
C ILE A 20 4.29 -1.62 9.03
N GLU A 21 5.22 -1.76 9.98
CA GLU A 21 5.08 -1.26 11.33
C GLU A 21 4.95 0.27 11.35
N TYR A 22 5.76 0.97 10.55
CA TYR A 22 5.67 2.42 10.40
C TYR A 22 4.33 2.84 9.78
N ILE A 23 3.88 2.17 8.70
CA ILE A 23 2.59 2.48 8.07
C ILE A 23 1.44 2.27 9.06
N ARG A 24 1.52 1.20 9.88
CA ARG A 24 0.54 0.92 10.92
C ARG A 24 0.49 2.06 11.94
N HIS A 25 1.65 2.42 12.50
CA HIS A 25 1.76 3.47 13.50
C HIS A 25 1.28 4.82 12.93
N TYR A 26 1.66 5.13 11.71
CA TYR A 26 1.26 6.36 11.02
C TYR A 26 -0.26 6.45 10.78
N LEU A 27 -0.90 5.36 10.35
CA LEU A 27 -2.35 5.31 10.18
C LEU A 27 -3.10 5.43 11.52
N GLN A 28 -2.56 4.85 12.59
CA GLN A 28 -3.15 4.94 13.91
C GLN A 28 -2.98 6.34 14.52
N GLU A 29 -1.81 6.95 14.38
CA GLU A 29 -1.49 8.24 14.99
C GLU A 29 -2.04 9.43 14.20
N SER A 30 -1.84 9.44 12.88
CA SER A 30 -2.24 10.58 12.03
C SER A 30 -3.73 10.56 11.67
N TYR A 31 -4.33 9.37 11.53
CA TYR A 31 -5.70 9.20 11.07
C TYR A 31 -6.64 8.60 12.11
N GLN A 32 -6.15 8.34 13.34
CA GLN A 32 -6.92 7.73 14.43
C GLN A 32 -7.65 6.45 14.01
N VAL A 33 -7.03 5.67 13.12
CA VAL A 33 -7.62 4.44 12.59
C VAL A 33 -7.47 3.33 13.62
N ASP A 34 -8.55 2.61 13.88
CA ASP A 34 -8.53 1.45 14.79
C ASP A 34 -7.61 0.34 14.25
N ALA A 35 -6.93 -0.36 15.16
CA ALA A 35 -6.01 -1.44 14.81
C ALA A 35 -6.68 -2.53 13.94
N LYS A 36 -7.97 -2.83 14.17
CA LYS A 36 -8.73 -3.81 13.38
C LYS A 36 -8.97 -3.32 11.95
N THR A 37 -9.17 -2.02 11.79
CA THR A 37 -9.37 -1.42 10.46
C THR A 37 -8.06 -1.39 9.68
N VAL A 38 -6.94 -1.09 10.33
CA VAL A 38 -5.61 -1.15 9.69
C VAL A 38 -5.31 -2.58 9.24
N ASP A 39 -5.58 -3.57 10.08
CA ASP A 39 -5.38 -4.98 9.76
C ASP A 39 -6.25 -5.43 8.57
N TYR A 40 -7.53 -5.05 8.57
CA TYR A 40 -8.44 -5.28 7.44
C TYR A 40 -7.94 -4.64 6.14
N VAL A 41 -7.44 -3.40 6.21
CA VAL A 41 -6.89 -2.68 5.06
C VAL A 41 -5.60 -3.36 4.57
N PHE A 42 -4.73 -3.81 5.48
CA PHE A 42 -3.49 -4.51 5.12
C PHE A 42 -3.77 -5.87 4.47
N ASP A 43 -4.72 -6.65 4.97
CA ASP A 43 -5.14 -7.91 4.35
C ASP A 43 -5.70 -7.68 2.94
N ARG A 44 -6.56 -6.67 2.78
CA ARG A 44 -7.16 -6.29 1.48
C ARG A 44 -6.12 -5.90 0.43
N ILE A 45 -5.07 -5.19 0.82
CA ILE A 45 -4.00 -4.75 -0.08
C ILE A 45 -2.93 -5.84 -0.25
N GLY A 46 -2.88 -6.83 0.65
CA GLY A 46 -1.85 -7.86 0.68
C GLY A 46 -0.53 -7.42 1.32
N LEU A 47 -0.55 -6.35 2.12
CA LEU A 47 0.60 -5.87 2.90
C LEU A 47 0.78 -6.77 4.12
N GLY A 48 1.96 -7.39 4.26
CA GLY A 48 2.28 -8.25 5.43
C GLY A 48 2.10 -9.75 5.22
N LYS A 49 1.63 -10.22 4.05
CA LYS A 49 1.77 -11.64 3.70
C LYS A 49 3.23 -11.97 3.45
N LYS A 50 3.81 -12.75 4.38
CA LYS A 50 5.18 -13.29 4.31
C LYS A 50 5.45 -13.87 2.91
N LYS A 51 6.35 -13.19 2.20
CA LYS A 51 7.14 -13.62 1.02
C LYS A 51 6.78 -15.00 0.47
N GLY A 52 5.86 -15.04 -0.49
CA GLY A 52 5.55 -16.22 -1.28
C GLY A 52 4.57 -15.88 -2.39
N LYS A 53 5.08 -15.75 -3.61
CA LYS A 53 4.38 -15.45 -4.88
C LYS A 53 3.99 -13.98 -5.11
N GLY A 54 4.43 -13.52 -6.28
CA GLY A 54 4.32 -12.16 -6.74
C GLY A 54 2.90 -11.65 -6.85
N VAL A 55 2.74 -10.39 -6.49
CA VAL A 55 1.65 -9.55 -6.98
C VAL A 55 2.32 -8.53 -7.88
N GLY A 56 2.29 -8.84 -9.18
CA GLY A 56 2.60 -7.87 -10.22
C GLY A 56 1.62 -6.70 -10.17
N SER A 57 1.92 -5.72 -11.01
CA SER A 57 1.15 -4.49 -11.32
C SER A 57 1.65 -3.25 -10.60
N LEU A 58 2.74 -2.64 -11.09
CA LEU A 58 2.63 -1.44 -11.93
C LEU A 58 4.00 -0.96 -12.45
N SER A 59 4.68 -1.75 -13.27
CA SER A 59 5.70 -1.20 -14.17
C SER A 59 4.96 -0.63 -15.38
N LYS A 60 4.50 0.61 -15.30
CA LYS A 60 4.04 1.35 -16.48
C LYS A 60 5.28 1.54 -17.36
N ALA A 61 5.50 0.62 -18.29
CA ALA A 61 6.51 0.75 -19.33
C ALA A 61 6.24 2.06 -20.07
N ARG A 62 7.12 3.04 -19.90
CA ARG A 62 7.26 4.17 -20.84
C ARG A 62 7.73 3.53 -22.15
N PRO A 63 6.98 3.59 -23.26
CA PRO A 63 7.57 3.29 -24.54
C PRO A 63 8.50 4.45 -24.87
N THR A 64 9.82 4.21 -24.86
CA THR A 64 10.78 5.09 -25.53
C THR A 64 10.52 4.96 -27.03
N ILE A 65 9.68 5.85 -27.57
CA ILE A 65 9.61 6.10 -29.01
C ILE A 65 10.92 6.81 -29.38
N GLY A 66 11.92 6.01 -29.74
CA GLY A 66 12.97 6.43 -30.64
C GLY A 66 12.41 6.34 -32.05
N ARG A 67 12.19 7.49 -32.68
CA ARG A 67 12.02 7.55 -34.14
C ARG A 67 13.13 8.44 -34.68
N ARG A 68 13.88 7.83 -35.61
CA ARG A 68 14.92 8.37 -36.46
C ARG A 68 14.65 9.78 -36.95
#